data_AF-A0A7C5YP58-F1
#
_entry.id   AF-A0A7C5YP58-F1
#
_cell.length_a   1.000
_cell.length_b   1.000
_cell.length_c   1.000
_cell.angle_alpha   90.00
_cell.angle_beta   90.00
_cell.angle_gamma   90.00
#
_symmetry.space_group_name_H-M   'P 1'
#
loop_
_entity.id
_entity.type
_entity.pdbx_description
1 polymer ?
#
loop_
_entity_poly.entity_id
_entity_poly.type
_entity_poly.pdbx_seq_one_letter_code
_entity_poly.pdbx_strand_id
1 'polypeptide(L)'
;MAEIKEFLQIGEAAEKAGVSQRTLRFYEEKGLLRPPARMEGGFRLYTEEDVRRVKQIKKLQQLLGVSLAEIKEMVEAQDTLREIRARFRPDAPPAEKLEQLQRATEVVQRQYEIVRHKVDQLLEMKSQLEEWLRTFERWRRSLEQEAAREGQQG
;
A
#
# COMPACT_ATOMS: atom_id res chain seq x y z
N MET A 1 33.18 -17.51 -11.05
CA MET A 1 33.43 -16.82 -9.77
C MET A 1 32.07 -16.57 -9.13
N ALA A 2 31.89 -16.93 -7.87
CA ALA A 2 30.57 -16.93 -7.21
C ALA A 2 30.12 -15.49 -6.90
N GLU A 3 28.93 -15.11 -7.36
CA GLU A 3 28.30 -13.83 -7.00
C GLU A 3 28.08 -13.76 -5.48
N ILE A 4 28.64 -12.75 -4.83
CA ILE A 4 28.36 -12.46 -3.43
C ILE A 4 26.95 -11.86 -3.40
N LYS A 5 25.93 -12.66 -3.06
CA LYS A 5 24.62 -12.11 -2.67
C LYS A 5 24.84 -11.26 -1.42
N GLU A 6 24.60 -9.95 -1.51
CA GLU A 6 24.60 -9.10 -0.31
C GLU A 6 23.48 -9.55 0.63
N PHE A 7 23.88 -9.97 1.82
CA PHE A 7 22.98 -10.41 2.88
C PHE A 7 22.91 -9.34 3.98
N LEU A 8 21.71 -9.09 4.47
CA LEU A 8 21.40 -8.09 5.48
C LEU A 8 21.04 -8.75 6.81
N GLN A 9 21.45 -8.14 7.92
CA GLN A 9 20.96 -8.56 9.23
C GLN A 9 19.53 -8.08 9.48
N ILE A 10 18.87 -8.67 10.48
CA ILE A 10 17.45 -8.38 10.78
C ILE A 10 17.19 -6.89 11.05
N GLY A 11 18.13 -6.18 11.67
CA GLY A 11 18.01 -4.74 11.92
C GLY A 11 17.99 -3.94 10.63
N GLU A 12 19.00 -4.16 9.79
CA GLU A 12 19.16 -3.48 8.50
C GLU A 12 18.01 -3.81 7.54
N ALA A 13 17.58 -5.08 7.50
CA ALA A 13 16.46 -5.52 6.69
C ALA A 13 15.13 -4.89 7.14
N ALA A 14 14.88 -4.82 8.45
CA ALA A 14 13.67 -4.21 9.00
C ALA A 14 13.63 -2.69 8.76
N GLU A 15 14.75 -2.02 8.98
CA GLU A 15 14.90 -0.58 8.71
C GLU A 15 14.71 -0.29 7.23
N LYS A 16 15.42 -1.01 6.35
CA LYS A 16 15.25 -0.88 4.90
C LYS A 16 13.82 -1.17 4.48
N ALA A 17 13.13 -2.14 5.09
CA ALA A 17 11.74 -2.48 4.81
C ALA A 17 10.72 -1.52 5.44
N GLY A 18 11.15 -0.61 6.32
CA GLY A 18 10.28 0.31 7.04
C GLY A 18 9.32 -0.38 8.00
N VAL A 19 9.73 -1.49 8.62
CA VAL A 19 8.95 -2.22 9.63
C VAL A 19 9.77 -2.40 10.91
N SER A 20 9.13 -2.72 12.03
CA SER A 20 9.89 -3.10 13.22
C SER A 20 10.53 -4.49 13.04
N GLN A 21 11.66 -4.76 13.69
CA GLN A 21 12.24 -6.12 13.71
C GLN A 21 11.25 -7.17 14.27
N ARG A 22 10.33 -6.74 15.17
CA ARG A 22 9.26 -7.60 15.69
C ARG A 22 8.27 -7.99 14.59
N THR A 23 7.87 -7.05 13.74
CA THR A 23 6.99 -7.29 12.58
C THR A 23 7.65 -8.23 11.58
N LEU A 24 8.96 -8.07 11.35
CA LEU A 24 9.72 -8.94 10.47
C LEU A 24 9.73 -10.39 10.99
N ARG A 25 10.03 -10.61 12.28
CA ARG A 25 9.92 -11.94 12.93
C ARG A 25 8.51 -12.52 12.89
N PHE A 26 7.50 -11.68 13.10
CA PHE A 26 6.10 -12.09 13.01
C PHE A 26 5.74 -12.62 11.62
N TYR A 27 6.22 -11.98 10.55
CA TYR A 27 6.02 -12.48 9.19
C TYR A 27 6.76 -13.80 8.93
N GLU A 28 7.93 -14.03 9.53
CA GLU A 28 8.62 -15.32 9.50
C GLU A 28 7.83 -16.43 10.22
N GLU A 29 7.40 -16.19 11.46
CA GLU A 29 6.65 -17.16 12.29
C GLU A 29 5.34 -17.58 11.62
N LYS A 30 4.72 -16.68 10.86
CA LYS A 30 3.51 -16.94 10.07
C LYS A 30 3.78 -17.55 8.69
N GLY A 31 5.04 -17.85 8.35
CA GLY A 31 5.43 -18.47 7.08
C GLY A 31 5.26 -17.58 5.86
N LEU A 32 5.14 -16.25 6.04
CA LEU A 32 4.96 -15.29 4.94
C LEU A 32 6.27 -14.97 4.21
N LEU A 33 7.39 -15.18 4.91
CA LEU A 33 8.75 -15.13 4.38
C LEU A 33 9.32 -16.54 4.30
N ARG A 34 10.24 -16.76 3.36
CA ARG A 34 11.02 -18.00 3.36
C ARG A 34 11.92 -18.00 4.59
N PRO A 35 12.15 -19.15 5.24
CA PRO A 35 13.08 -19.22 6.36
C PRO A 35 14.44 -18.65 5.94
N PRO A 36 14.99 -17.64 6.65
CA PRO A 36 16.24 -17.02 6.25
C PRO A 36 17.38 -18.03 6.38
N ALA A 37 18.38 -17.90 5.51
CA ALA A 37 19.65 -18.58 5.71
C ALA A 37 20.26 -18.14 7.06
N ARG A 38 20.96 -19.04 7.75
CA ARG A 38 21.64 -18.75 9.02
C ARG A 38 23.15 -18.82 8.81
N MET A 39 23.88 -17.85 9.37
CA MET A 39 25.34 -17.91 9.45
C MET A 39 25.79 -18.88 10.56
N GLU A 40 27.02 -19.37 10.48
CA GLU A 40 27.71 -19.97 11.62
C GLU A 40 27.75 -18.94 12.76
N GLY A 41 27.05 -19.25 13.87
CA GLY A 41 26.76 -18.30 14.96
C GLY A 41 25.27 -17.99 15.17
N GLY A 42 24.38 -18.42 14.28
CA GLY A 42 22.92 -18.45 14.51
C GLY A 42 22.15 -17.17 14.15
N PHE A 43 22.82 -16.18 13.52
CA PHE A 43 22.18 -14.94 13.06
C PHE A 43 21.41 -15.14 11.74
N ARG A 44 20.25 -14.45 11.62
CA ARG A 44 19.37 -14.50 10.44
C ARG A 44 19.88 -13.57 9.35
N LEU A 45 19.96 -14.07 8.12
CA LEU A 45 20.33 -13.30 6.94
C LEU A 45 19.15 -13.14 5.97
N TYR A 46 18.92 -11.90 5.55
CA TYR A 46 17.88 -11.54 4.59
C TYR A 46 18.51 -11.02 3.31
N THR A 47 17.88 -11.33 2.18
CA THR A 47 18.29 -10.78 0.90
C THR A 47 17.53 -9.48 0.60
N GLU A 48 18.03 -8.69 -0.36
CA GLU A 48 17.28 -7.55 -0.90
C GLU A 48 15.93 -7.96 -1.50
N GLU A 49 15.78 -9.22 -1.95
CA GLU A 49 14.49 -9.76 -2.40
C GLU A 49 13.51 -9.95 -1.24
N ASP A 50 13.98 -10.41 -0.08
CA ASP A 50 13.17 -10.53 1.13
C ASP A 50 12.71 -9.16 1.63
N VAL A 51 13.57 -8.15 1.58
CA VAL A 51 13.21 -6.75 1.90
C VAL A 51 12.12 -6.25 0.97
N ARG A 52 12.22 -6.49 -0.35
CA ARG A 52 11.15 -6.15 -1.31
C ARG A 52 9.86 -6.89 -1.01
N ARG A 53 9.93 -8.18 -0.67
CA ARG A 53 8.76 -9.00 -0.29
C ARG A 53 8.09 -8.47 0.97
N VAL A 54 8.84 -8.07 2.00
CA VAL A 54 8.30 -7.46 3.23
C VAL A 54 7.64 -6.13 2.94
N LYS A 55 8.26 -5.27 2.12
CA LYS A 55 7.62 -4.02 1.65
C LYS A 55 6.33 -4.28 0.91
N GLN A 56 6.28 -5.33 0.07
CA GLN A 56 5.08 -5.70 -0.67
C GLN A 56 3.99 -6.27 0.24
N ILE A 57 4.33 -7.11 1.23
CA ILE A 57 3.39 -7.62 2.23
C ILE A 57 2.81 -6.47 3.07
N LYS A 58 3.66 -5.54 3.52
CA LYS A 58 3.24 -4.32 4.22
C LYS A 58 2.29 -3.49 3.35
N LYS A 59 2.61 -3.28 2.07
CA LYS A 59 1.75 -2.56 1.12
C LYS A 59 0.43 -3.29 0.89
N LEU A 60 0.42 -4.61 0.71
CA LEU A 60 -0.80 -5.40 0.51
C LEU A 60 -1.70 -5.43 1.74
N GLN A 61 -1.11 -5.51 2.94
CA GLN A 61 -1.84 -5.35 4.20
C GLN A 61 -2.52 -3.98 4.31
N GLN A 62 -1.99 -2.98 3.61
CA GLN A 62 -2.54 -1.63 3.51
C GLN A 62 -3.48 -1.43 2.30
N LEU A 63 -3.51 -2.35 1.31
CA LEU A 63 -4.14 -2.15 -0.01
C LEU A 63 -5.53 -2.77 -0.22
N LEU A 64 -6.12 -3.50 0.73
CA LEU A 64 -7.61 -3.49 0.86
C LEU A 64 -7.96 -2.32 1.78
N GLY A 65 -7.70 -1.14 1.24
CA GLY A 65 -7.37 0.08 1.96
C GLY A 65 -8.55 0.78 2.63
N VAL A 66 -9.63 0.09 2.95
CA VAL A 66 -10.64 0.61 3.87
C VAL A 66 -10.50 -0.17 5.15
N SER A 67 -9.89 0.47 6.16
CA SER A 67 -9.81 -0.08 7.50
C SER A 67 -11.23 -0.35 8.02
N LEU A 68 -11.36 -1.30 8.94
CA LEU A 68 -12.65 -1.57 9.59
C LEU A 68 -13.24 -0.30 10.25
N ALA A 69 -12.39 0.64 10.68
CA ALA A 69 -12.81 1.94 11.18
C ALA A 69 -13.46 2.81 10.09
N GLU A 70 -12.81 2.94 8.93
CA GLU A 70 -13.35 3.68 7.78
C GLU A 70 -14.63 3.04 7.22
N ILE A 71 -14.71 1.69 7.20
CA ILE A 71 -15.95 0.96 6.81
C ILE A 71 -17.09 1.31 7.77
N LYS A 72 -16.82 1.27 9.09
CA LYS A 72 -17.80 1.62 10.10
C LYS A 72 -18.30 3.05 9.93
N GLU A 73 -17.39 3.99 9.71
CA GLU A 73 -17.72 5.42 9.50
C GLU A 73 -18.63 5.61 8.27
N MET A 74 -18.35 4.90 7.17
CA MET A 74 -19.17 4.94 5.96
C MET A 74 -20.59 4.41 6.18
N VAL A 75 -20.75 3.33 6.95
CA VAL A 75 -22.06 2.75 7.26
C VAL A 75 -22.87 3.68 8.18
N GLU A 76 -22.25 4.20 9.25
CA GLU A 76 -22.91 5.12 10.19
C GLU A 76 -23.36 6.43 9.50
N ALA A 77 -22.59 6.91 8.52
CA ALA A 77 -22.97 8.05 7.70
C ALA A 77 -24.25 7.79 6.90
N GLN A 78 -24.42 6.59 6.33
CA GLN A 78 -25.63 6.22 5.60
C GLN A 78 -26.88 6.16 6.49
N ASP A 79 -26.72 5.69 7.72
CA ASP A 79 -27.80 5.67 8.71
C ASP A 79 -28.20 7.10 9.09
N THR A 80 -27.22 7.97 9.36
CA THR A 80 -27.45 9.39 9.68
C THR A 80 -28.18 10.12 8.54
N LEU A 81 -27.79 9.89 7.28
CA LEU A 81 -28.46 10.50 6.13
C LEU A 81 -29.90 10.00 5.95
N ARG A 82 -30.17 8.72 6.26
CA ARG A 82 -31.53 8.16 6.27
C ARG A 82 -32.39 8.82 7.33
N GLU A 83 -31.87 9.05 8.53
CA GLU A 83 -32.59 9.76 9.59
C GLU A 83 -32.91 11.21 9.22
N ILE A 84 -31.95 11.93 8.65
CA ILE A 84 -32.16 13.32 8.19
C ILE A 84 -33.27 13.36 7.13
N ARG A 85 -33.23 12.44 6.16
CA ARG A 85 -34.26 12.34 5.12
C ARG A 85 -35.64 12.02 5.70
N ALA A 86 -35.73 11.12 6.68
CA ALA A 86 -36.99 10.74 7.30
C ALA A 86 -37.65 11.90 8.08
N ARG A 87 -36.84 12.82 8.62
CA ARG A 87 -37.30 14.02 9.34
C ARG A 87 -37.60 15.21 8.41
N PHE A 88 -37.28 15.09 7.12
CA PHE A 88 -37.50 16.18 6.17
C PHE A 88 -38.99 16.42 5.95
N ARG A 89 -39.41 17.67 6.12
CA ARG A 89 -40.79 18.12 5.92
C ARG A 89 -40.84 19.23 4.87
N PRO A 90 -41.56 19.05 3.75
CA PRO A 90 -41.66 20.06 2.69
C PRO A 90 -42.23 21.41 3.15
N ASP A 91 -43.06 21.41 4.19
CA ASP A 91 -43.71 22.58 4.78
C ASP A 91 -42.92 23.22 5.93
N ALA A 92 -41.79 22.63 6.35
CA ALA A 92 -40.98 23.18 7.43
C ALA A 92 -40.41 24.59 7.11
N PRO A 93 -40.15 25.42 8.14
CA PRO A 93 -39.50 26.71 7.96
C PRO A 93 -38.15 26.59 7.25
N PRO A 94 -37.74 27.59 6.44
CA PRO A 94 -36.45 27.57 5.75
C PRO A 94 -35.25 27.36 6.68
N ALA A 95 -35.28 27.89 7.90
CA ALA A 95 -34.21 27.71 8.88
C ALA A 95 -33.99 26.23 9.25
N GLU A 96 -35.07 25.48 9.49
CA GLU A 96 -35.01 24.04 9.81
C GLU A 96 -34.47 23.23 8.62
N LYS A 97 -34.89 23.57 7.39
CA LYS A 97 -34.40 22.92 6.16
C LYS A 97 -32.91 23.19 5.94
N LEU A 98 -32.46 24.42 6.18
CA LEU A 98 -31.04 24.79 6.06
C LEU A 98 -30.18 24.02 7.06
N GLU A 99 -30.62 23.91 8.32
CA GLU A 99 -29.93 23.11 9.34
C GLU A 99 -29.81 21.64 8.93
N GLN A 100 -30.90 21.04 8.43
CA GLN A 100 -30.90 19.66 7.94
C GLN A 100 -29.94 19.46 6.77
N LEU A 101 -29.91 20.40 5.81
CA LEU A 101 -29.01 20.35 4.66
C LEU A 101 -27.54 20.55 5.06
N GLN A 102 -27.25 21.45 6.00
CA GLN A 102 -25.90 21.65 6.53
C GLN A 102 -25.39 20.35 7.17
N ARG A 103 -26.20 19.73 8.02
CA ARG A 103 -25.84 18.45 8.66
C ARG A 103 -25.64 17.33 7.65
N ALA A 104 -26.51 17.20 6.65
CA ALA A 104 -26.34 16.20 5.59
C ALA A 104 -25.07 16.45 4.76
N THR A 105 -24.77 17.71 4.47
CA THR A 105 -23.56 18.13 3.73
C THR A 105 -22.30 17.77 4.50
N GLU A 106 -22.25 18.01 5.81
CA GLU A 106 -21.11 17.64 6.65
C GLU A 106 -20.85 16.13 6.64
N VAL A 107 -21.91 15.32 6.72
CA VAL A 107 -21.80 13.86 6.68
C VAL A 107 -21.23 13.39 5.34
N VAL A 108 -21.78 13.91 4.23
CA VAL A 108 -21.29 13.55 2.88
C VAL A 108 -19.87 14.03 2.65
N GLN A 109 -19.51 15.23 3.13
CA GLN A 109 -18.16 15.78 2.97
C GLN A 109 -17.12 14.88 3.63
N ARG A 110 -17.37 14.39 4.85
CA ARG A 110 -16.44 13.47 5.53
C ARG A 110 -16.23 12.19 4.74
N GLN A 111 -17.29 11.58 4.22
CA GLN A 111 -17.19 10.38 3.39
C GLN A 111 -16.44 10.64 2.08
N TYR A 112 -16.71 11.78 1.45
CA TYR A 112 -16.01 12.20 0.24
C TYR A 112 -14.50 12.32 0.47
N GLU A 113 -14.06 12.91 1.58
CA GLU A 113 -12.64 13.05 1.91
C GLU A 113 -11.94 11.69 2.09
N ILE A 114 -12.60 10.72 2.73
CA ILE A 114 -12.08 9.35 2.88
C ILE A 114 -11.84 8.74 1.50
N VAL A 115 -12.84 8.77 0.63
CA VAL A 115 -12.75 8.19 -0.72
C VAL A 115 -11.70 8.92 -1.56
N ARG A 116 -11.69 10.25 -1.54
CA ARG A 116 -10.71 11.06 -2.29
C ARG A 116 -9.29 10.68 -1.93
N HIS A 117 -8.98 10.59 -0.63
CA HIS A 117 -7.64 10.23 -0.18
C HIS A 117 -7.20 8.85 -0.69
N LYS A 118 -8.10 7.86 -0.75
CA LYS A 118 -7.79 6.53 -1.30
C LYS A 118 -7.54 6.57 -2.80
N VAL A 119 -8.33 7.35 -3.54
CA VAL A 119 -8.13 7.54 -4.98
C VAL A 119 -6.74 8.15 -5.24
N ASP A 120 -6.37 9.19 -4.49
CA ASP A 120 -5.05 9.83 -4.62
C ASP A 120 -3.90 8.84 -4.39
N GLN A 121 -3.99 8.02 -3.34
CA GLN A 121 -3.00 6.97 -3.04
C GLN A 121 -2.89 5.92 -4.16
N LEU A 122 -4.01 5.50 -4.74
CA LEU A 122 -4.02 4.53 -5.82
C LEU A 122 -3.43 5.09 -7.11
N LEU A 123 -3.69 6.36 -7.42
CA LEU A 123 -3.13 7.06 -8.57
C LEU A 123 -1.61 7.24 -8.44
N GLU A 124 -1.11 7.54 -7.25
CA GLU A 124 0.32 7.62 -6.98
C GLU A 124 0.99 6.24 -7.18
N MET A 125 0.41 5.18 -6.61
CA MET A 125 0.92 3.82 -6.78
C MET A 125 0.96 3.41 -8.26
N LYS A 126 -0.10 3.70 -9.01
CA LYS A 126 -0.16 3.45 -10.45
C LYS A 126 1.00 4.15 -11.18
N SER A 127 1.20 5.43 -10.89
CA SER A 127 2.24 6.23 -11.55
C SER A 127 3.65 5.69 -11.27
N GLN A 128 3.90 5.21 -10.05
CA GLN A 128 5.16 4.55 -9.69
C GLN A 128 5.40 3.27 -10.49
N LEU A 129 4.36 2.43 -10.64
CA LEU A 129 4.45 1.20 -11.44
C LEU A 129 4.75 1.49 -12.91
N GLU A 130 4.11 2.52 -13.47
CA GLU A 130 4.32 2.94 -14.84
C GLU A 130 5.76 3.40 -15.09
N GLU A 131 6.38 4.12 -14.14
CA GLU A 131 7.78 4.53 -14.26
C GLU A 131 8.77 3.36 -14.16
N TRP A 132 8.48 2.39 -13.28
CA TRP A 132 9.29 1.18 -13.19
C TRP A 132 9.22 0.35 -14.46
N LEU A 133 8.03 0.16 -15.04
CA LEU A 133 7.88 -0.52 -16.33
C LEU A 133 8.69 0.17 -17.42
N ARG A 134 8.60 1.50 -17.54
CA ARG A 134 9.43 2.28 -18.48
C ARG A 134 10.91 2.03 -18.27
N THR A 135 11.35 1.99 -17.01
CA THR A 135 12.76 1.77 -16.67
C THR A 135 13.24 0.37 -17.03
N PHE A 136 12.47 -0.66 -16.68
CA PHE A 136 12.79 -2.04 -17.02
C PHE A 136 12.81 -2.27 -18.53
N GLU A 137 11.90 -1.67 -19.27
CA GLU A 137 11.91 -1.72 -20.73
C GLU A 137 13.18 -1.07 -21.32
N ARG A 138 13.63 0.07 -20.76
CA ARG A 138 14.90 0.70 -21.17
C ARG A 138 16.09 -0.23 -20.93
N TRP A 139 16.20 -0.81 -19.73
CA TRP A 139 17.30 -1.72 -19.39
C TRP A 139 17.28 -2.98 -20.24
N ARG A 140 16.10 -3.57 -20.45
CA ARG A 140 15.94 -4.73 -21.33
C ARG A 140 16.43 -4.43 -22.75
N ARG A 141 16.03 -3.27 -23.31
CA ARG A 141 16.50 -2.85 -24.65
C ARG A 141 18.02 -2.63 -24.71
N SER A 142 18.64 -2.11 -23.65
CA SER A 142 20.10 -1.95 -23.59
C SER A 142 20.81 -3.31 -23.64
N LEU A 143 20.36 -4.26 -22.81
CA LEU A 143 20.92 -5.61 -22.75
C LEU A 143 20.71 -6.39 -24.06
N GLU A 144 19.55 -6.24 -24.71
CA GLU A 144 19.29 -6.82 -26.03
C GLU A 144 20.25 -6.28 -27.10
N GLN A 145 20.58 -4.98 -27.05
CA GLN A 145 21.52 -4.35 -27.98
C GLN A 145 22.97 -4.76 -27.72
N GLU A 146 23.37 -4.89 -26.45
CA GLU A 146 24.70 -5.36 -26.04
C GLU A 146 24.91 -6.82 -26.50
N ALA A 147 23.97 -7.71 -26.21
CA ALA A 147 24.02 -9.11 -26.64
C ALA A 147 24.07 -9.26 -28.18
N ALA A 148 23.35 -8.41 -28.91
CA ALA A 148 23.38 -8.42 -30.39
C ALA A 148 24.74 -7.97 -30.96
N ARG A 149 25.47 -7.09 -30.27
CA ARG A 149 26.80 -6.63 -30.67
C ARG A 149 27.88 -7.68 -30.39
N GLU A 150 27.79 -8.36 -29.23
CA GLU A 150 28.69 -9.45 -28.89
C GLU A 150 28.55 -10.65 -29.83
N GLY A 151 27.32 -10.96 -30.26
CA GLY A 151 27.04 -12.02 -31.24
C GLY A 151 27.48 -11.71 -32.69
N GLN A 152 27.84 -10.46 -33.01
CA GLN A 152 28.39 -10.08 -34.33
C GLN A 152 29.93 -10.03 -34.36
N GLN A 153 30.59 -10.17 -33.19
CA GLN A 153 32.05 -10.12 -33.06
C GLN A 153 32.71 -11.51 -32.89
N GLY A 154 31.93 -12.59 -32.86
CA GLY A 154 32.41 -13.97 -32.85
C GLY A 154 32.07 -14.70 -34.15
#